data_AF-A0A661XL42-F1
#
_entry.id   AF-A0A661XL42-F1
#
_cell.length_a   1.000
_cell.length_b   1.000
_cell.length_c   1.000
_cell.angle_alpha   90.00
_cell.angle_beta   90.00
_cell.angle_gamma   90.00
#
_symmetry.space_group_name_H-M   'P 1'
#
loop_
_entity.id
_entity.type
_entity.pdbx_description
1 polymer ?
#
loop_
_entity_poly.entity_id
_entity_poly.type
_entity_poly.pdbx_seq_one_letter_code
_entity_poly.pdbx_strand_id
1 'polypeptide(L)'
;MNKEETKESIVDLASELRWQIGDNFHDKLTEGIYADAAEIASHAVENSSQSRDFTFDSKIDRIVTSKSWGFLIMIGILAVILWLTIEGANYPSGMLFTLLIDMAYPLLKDISTQIGLVWWL
;
A
#
# COMPACT_ATOMS: atom_id res chain seq x y z
N MET A 1 58.71 -29.00 18.00
CA MET A 1 57.77 -29.52 16.98
C MET A 1 57.79 -28.56 15.81
N ASN A 2 58.22 -29.03 14.66
CA ASN A 2 58.50 -28.19 13.50
C ASN A 2 57.19 -27.81 12.79
N LYS A 3 57.05 -26.59 12.26
CA LYS A 3 55.81 -26.13 11.58
C LYS A 3 55.41 -27.02 10.40
N GLU A 4 56.39 -27.68 9.79
CA GLU A 4 56.23 -28.63 8.69
C GLU A 4 55.55 -29.93 9.18
N GLU A 5 55.98 -30.52 10.30
CA GLU A 5 55.37 -31.73 10.89
C GLU A 5 53.88 -31.52 11.22
N THR A 6 53.50 -30.33 11.69
CA THR A 6 52.11 -30.06 12.09
C THR A 6 51.19 -29.98 10.88
N LYS A 7 51.65 -29.44 9.75
CA LYS A 7 50.85 -29.38 8.52
C LYS A 7 50.65 -30.78 7.95
N GLU A 8 51.71 -31.56 7.90
CA GLU A 8 51.68 -32.94 7.41
C GLU A 8 50.72 -33.79 8.25
N SER A 9 50.76 -33.67 9.57
CA SER A 9 49.81 -34.36 10.46
C SER A 9 48.34 -33.98 10.22
N ILE A 10 48.05 -32.74 9.85
CA ILE A 10 46.68 -32.29 9.57
C ILE A 10 46.21 -32.87 8.24
N VAL A 11 47.09 -32.94 7.23
CA VAL A 11 46.78 -33.51 5.92
C VAL A 11 46.58 -35.02 6.02
N ASP A 12 47.41 -35.70 6.81
CA ASP A 12 47.29 -37.15 7.05
C ASP A 12 45.98 -37.46 7.80
N LEU A 13 45.68 -36.72 8.86
CA LEU A 13 44.43 -36.86 9.62
C LEU A 13 43.20 -36.60 8.74
N ALA A 14 43.23 -35.54 7.91
CA ALA A 14 42.14 -35.22 7.00
C ALA A 14 41.94 -36.31 5.93
N SER A 15 43.04 -36.91 5.45
CA SER A 15 42.99 -38.02 4.49
C SER A 15 42.41 -39.28 5.12
N GLU A 16 42.79 -39.60 6.36
CA GLU A 16 42.22 -40.73 7.12
C GLU A 16 40.71 -40.55 7.36
N LEU A 17 40.30 -39.37 7.84
CA LEU A 17 38.88 -39.02 8.03
C LEU A 17 38.09 -39.10 6.73
N ARG A 18 38.66 -38.67 5.60
CA ARG A 18 38.01 -38.75 4.29
C ARG A 18 37.67 -40.19 3.90
N TRP A 19 38.52 -41.16 4.21
CA TRP A 19 38.24 -42.57 3.94
C TRP A 19 37.15 -43.15 4.87
N GLN A 20 36.96 -42.60 6.07
CA GLN A 20 35.92 -43.02 7.02
C GLN A 20 34.53 -42.45 6.69
N ILE A 21 34.47 -41.36 5.92
CA ILE A 21 33.23 -40.60 5.67
C ILE A 21 32.25 -41.32 4.74
N GLY A 22 32.70 -42.31 3.95
CA GLY A 22 31.84 -43.17 3.13
C GLY A 22 31.09 -42.47 1.99
N ASP A 23 30.58 -43.23 1.03
CA ASP A 23 29.94 -42.67 -0.18
C ASP A 23 28.65 -41.88 0.11
N ASN A 24 27.98 -42.14 1.23
CA ASN A 24 26.69 -41.52 1.58
C ASN A 24 26.80 -40.11 2.18
N PHE A 25 28.01 -39.59 2.40
CA PHE A 25 28.19 -38.26 2.98
C PHE A 25 27.64 -37.15 2.10
N HIS A 26 27.84 -37.25 0.79
CA HIS A 26 27.33 -36.27 -0.16
C HIS A 26 25.79 -36.25 -0.17
N ASP A 27 25.15 -37.42 -0.07
CA ASP A 27 23.70 -37.53 -0.01
C ASP A 27 23.16 -36.89 1.29
N LYS A 28 23.76 -37.20 2.44
CA LYS A 28 23.40 -36.63 3.74
C LYS A 28 23.60 -35.12 3.80
N LEU A 29 24.69 -34.63 3.23
CA LEU A 29 24.99 -33.20 3.16
C LEU A 29 23.97 -32.48 2.27
N THR A 30 23.64 -33.06 1.13
CA THR A 30 22.64 -32.52 0.20
C THR A 30 21.26 -32.53 0.84
N GLU A 31 20.88 -33.61 1.53
CA GLU A 31 19.63 -33.72 2.28
C GLU A 31 19.51 -32.61 3.34
N GLY A 32 20.57 -32.36 4.13
CA GLY A 32 20.59 -31.28 5.11
C GLY A 32 20.41 -29.89 4.47
N ILE A 33 21.13 -29.60 3.38
CA ILE A 33 20.99 -28.33 2.66
C ILE A 33 19.57 -28.15 2.12
N TYR A 34 18.97 -29.21 1.58
CA TYR A 34 17.58 -29.16 1.08
C TYR A 34 16.56 -29.01 2.22
N ALA A 35 16.78 -29.66 3.36
CA ALA A 35 15.93 -29.53 4.53
C ALA A 35 15.95 -28.09 5.07
N ASP A 36 17.13 -27.50 5.23
CA ASP A 36 17.30 -26.11 5.67
C ASP A 36 16.67 -25.13 4.67
N ALA A 37 16.90 -25.34 3.37
CA ALA A 37 16.30 -24.50 2.34
C ALA A 37 14.75 -24.62 2.32
N ALA A 38 14.22 -25.82 2.54
CA ALA A 38 12.78 -26.05 2.64
C ALA A 38 12.17 -25.39 3.88
N GLU A 39 12.86 -25.44 5.02
CA GLU A 39 12.45 -24.75 6.25
C GLU A 39 12.40 -23.24 6.02
N ILE A 40 13.46 -22.64 5.48
CA ILE A 40 13.52 -21.21 5.16
C ILE A 40 12.41 -20.83 4.18
N ALA A 41 12.22 -21.60 3.11
CA ALA A 41 11.17 -21.35 2.12
C ALA A 41 9.77 -21.44 2.74
N SER A 42 9.54 -22.38 3.66
CA SER A 42 8.26 -22.53 4.35
C SER A 42 7.91 -21.33 5.23
N HIS A 43 8.92 -20.65 5.78
CA HIS A 43 8.74 -19.41 6.54
C HIS A 43 8.62 -18.17 5.65
N ALA A 44 9.28 -18.15 4.49
CA ALA A 44 9.27 -17.00 3.59
C ALA A 44 8.03 -16.96 2.67
N VAL A 45 7.45 -18.12 2.34
CA VAL A 45 6.31 -18.22 1.43
C VAL A 45 5.01 -18.25 2.22
N GLU A 46 4.17 -17.26 2.00
CA GLU A 46 2.83 -17.22 2.58
C GLU A 46 1.93 -18.25 1.87
N ASN A 47 1.74 -19.40 2.50
CA ASN A 47 0.92 -20.47 1.96
C ASN A 47 -0.57 -20.13 2.18
N SER A 48 -1.33 -19.95 1.10
CA SER A 48 -2.75 -19.57 1.13
C SER A 48 -3.67 -20.60 1.83
N SER A 49 -3.13 -21.77 2.18
CA SER A 49 -3.84 -22.90 2.78
C SER A 49 -3.74 -22.98 4.31
N GLN A 50 -2.83 -22.25 4.97
CA GLN A 50 -2.74 -22.25 6.43
C GLN A 50 -3.65 -21.16 6.96
N SER A 51 -4.45 -21.49 7.99
CA SER A 51 -5.41 -20.59 8.63
C SER A 51 -4.70 -19.32 9.06
N ARG A 52 -4.80 -18.29 8.22
CA ARG A 52 -4.30 -16.95 8.45
C ARG A 52 -4.81 -16.53 9.83
N ASP A 53 -3.90 -16.23 10.75
CA ASP A 53 -4.24 -15.32 11.84
C ASP A 53 -4.68 -14.05 11.14
N PHE A 54 -6.00 -13.89 11.00
CA PHE A 54 -6.57 -12.78 10.27
C PHE A 54 -6.24 -11.50 11.04
N THR A 55 -5.13 -10.86 10.67
CA THR A 55 -4.86 -9.49 11.05
C THR A 55 -6.01 -8.63 10.53
N PHE A 56 -6.43 -7.65 11.33
CA PHE A 56 -7.48 -6.70 10.93
C PHE A 56 -7.15 -6.05 9.58
N ASP A 57 -5.87 -5.76 9.35
CA ASP A 57 -5.34 -5.25 8.08
C ASP A 57 -5.68 -6.16 6.90
N SER A 58 -5.47 -7.49 7.00
CA SER A 58 -5.82 -8.44 5.93
C SER A 58 -7.33 -8.47 5.61
N LYS A 59 -8.20 -8.22 6.61
CA LYS A 59 -9.65 -8.16 6.38
C LYS A 59 -10.05 -6.88 5.66
N ILE A 60 -9.45 -5.76 6.05
CA ILE A 60 -9.66 -4.46 5.42
C ILE A 60 -9.14 -4.48 3.99
N ASP A 61 -7.93 -4.98 3.76
CA ASP A 61 -7.38 -5.10 2.41
C ASP A 61 -8.29 -5.93 1.52
N ARG A 62 -8.82 -7.06 2.02
CA ARG A 62 -9.75 -7.90 1.26
C ARG A 62 -11.08 -7.21 0.95
N ILE A 63 -11.59 -6.34 1.83
CA ILE A 63 -12.82 -5.60 1.54
C ILE A 63 -12.55 -4.53 0.48
N VAL A 64 -11.46 -3.79 0.60
CA VAL A 64 -11.09 -2.69 -0.30
C VAL A 64 -10.70 -3.22 -1.69
N THR A 65 -9.96 -4.33 -1.76
CA THR A 65 -9.53 -4.94 -3.03
C THR A 65 -10.56 -5.87 -3.66
N SER A 66 -11.68 -6.17 -3.00
CA SER A 66 -12.69 -7.01 -3.64
C SER A 66 -13.33 -6.31 -4.84
N LYS A 67 -13.59 -7.08 -5.89
CA LYS A 67 -14.13 -6.57 -7.18
C LYS A 67 -15.43 -5.76 -7.02
N SER A 68 -16.28 -6.13 -6.07
CA SER A 68 -17.58 -5.47 -5.85
C SER A 68 -17.53 -4.38 -4.78
N TRP A 69 -16.88 -4.63 -3.63
CA TRP A 69 -16.81 -3.59 -2.58
C TRP A 69 -15.84 -2.47 -2.92
N GLY A 70 -14.74 -2.75 -3.62
CA GLY A 70 -13.83 -1.70 -4.09
C GLY A 70 -14.55 -0.69 -4.99
N PHE A 71 -15.42 -1.18 -5.88
CA PHE A 71 -16.24 -0.32 -6.74
C PHE A 71 -17.24 0.53 -5.94
N LEU A 72 -17.95 -0.07 -4.98
CA LEU A 72 -18.89 0.66 -4.12
C LEU A 72 -18.19 1.73 -3.26
N ILE A 73 -17.03 1.40 -2.68
CA ILE A 73 -16.23 2.33 -1.88
C ILE A 73 -15.76 3.50 -2.76
N MET A 74 -15.28 3.20 -3.98
CA MET A 74 -14.87 4.23 -4.94
C MET A 74 -16.01 5.20 -5.27
N ILE A 75 -17.20 4.69 -5.56
CA ILE A 75 -18.38 5.54 -5.79
C ILE A 75 -18.75 6.33 -4.54
N GLY A 76 -18.71 5.70 -3.36
CA GLY A 76 -19.01 6.37 -2.10
C GLY A 76 -18.08 7.56 -1.84
N ILE A 77 -16.77 7.37 -2.03
CA ILE A 77 -15.78 8.44 -1.90
C ILE A 77 -16.05 9.54 -2.94
N LEU A 78 -16.30 9.19 -4.19
CA LEU A 78 -16.61 10.17 -5.24
C LEU A 78 -17.86 10.98 -4.89
N ALA A 79 -18.92 10.32 -4.42
CA ALA A 79 -20.17 10.98 -4.02
C ALA A 79 -19.95 11.96 -2.87
N VAL A 80 -19.16 11.58 -1.85
CA VAL A 80 -18.81 12.46 -0.74
C VAL A 80 -18.03 13.68 -1.21
N ILE A 81 -17.01 13.49 -2.05
CA ILE A 81 -16.21 14.60 -2.59
C ILE A 81 -17.08 15.53 -3.46
N LEU A 82 -17.92 14.96 -4.33
CA LEU A 82 -18.81 15.72 -5.19
C LEU A 82 -19.82 16.52 -4.35
N TRP A 83 -20.44 15.89 -3.35
CA TRP A 83 -21.37 16.56 -2.44
C TRP A 83 -20.70 17.72 -1.70
N LEU A 84 -19.51 17.49 -1.13
CA LEU A 84 -18.73 18.51 -0.45
C LEU A 84 -18.42 19.68 -1.38
N THR A 85 -18.12 19.40 -2.66
CA THR A 85 -17.79 20.45 -3.63
C THR A 85 -19.01 21.27 -4.01
N ILE A 86 -20.16 20.63 -4.25
CA ILE A 86 -21.40 21.31 -4.61
C ILE A 86 -21.88 22.18 -3.45
N GLU A 87 -21.98 21.61 -2.25
CA GLU A 87 -22.43 22.34 -1.06
C GLU A 87 -21.40 23.41 -0.67
N GLY A 88 -20.11 23.08 -0.75
CA GLY A 88 -19.01 24.00 -0.47
C GLY A 88 -18.99 25.20 -1.42
N ALA A 89 -19.36 25.03 -2.70
CA ALA A 89 -19.46 26.11 -3.67
C ALA A 89 -20.73 26.97 -3.50
N ASN A 90 -21.77 26.45 -2.83
CA ASN A 90 -23.01 27.18 -2.57
C ASN A 90 -22.81 28.36 -1.60
N TYR A 91 -21.91 28.22 -0.62
CA TYR A 91 -21.56 29.30 0.30
C TYR A 91 -20.89 30.52 -0.37
N PRO A 92 -19.79 30.39 -1.13
CA PRO A 92 -19.15 31.51 -1.80
C PRO A 92 -20.02 32.09 -2.92
N SER A 93 -20.80 31.27 -3.63
CA SER A 93 -21.75 31.79 -4.63
C SER A 93 -22.84 32.65 -3.97
N GLY A 94 -23.35 32.25 -2.80
CA GLY A 94 -24.27 33.04 -2.00
C GLY A 94 -23.68 34.38 -1.55
N MET A 95 -22.42 34.39 -1.10
CA MET A 95 -21.73 35.65 -0.77
C MET A 95 -21.61 36.58 -1.97
N LEU A 96 -21.27 36.03 -3.14
CA LEU A 96 -21.17 36.81 -4.38
C LEU A 96 -22.54 37.33 -4.82
N PHE A 97 -23.59 36.53 -4.67
CA PHE A 97 -24.97 36.93 -4.95
C PHE A 97 -25.37 38.12 -4.07
N THR A 98 -25.12 38.07 -2.77
CA THR A 98 -25.42 39.22 -1.88
C THR A 98 -24.63 40.46 -2.25
N LEU A 99 -23.34 40.31 -2.60
CA LEU A 99 -22.52 41.45 -3.02
C LEU A 99 -23.02 42.10 -4.32
N LEU A 100 -23.27 41.31 -5.35
CA LEU A 100 -23.62 41.81 -6.69
C LEU A 100 -25.10 42.15 -6.83
N ILE A 101 -25.97 41.26 -6.37
CA ILE A 101 -27.41 41.33 -6.63
C ILE A 101 -28.13 42.06 -5.50
N ASP A 102 -27.85 41.76 -4.23
CA ASP A 102 -28.56 42.45 -3.15
C ASP A 102 -28.03 43.87 -2.92
N MET A 103 -26.72 44.09 -3.10
CA MET A 103 -26.10 45.40 -2.84
C MET A 103 -25.86 46.20 -4.13
N ALA A 104 -25.12 45.66 -5.11
CA ALA A 104 -24.71 46.47 -6.26
C ALA A 104 -25.86 46.77 -7.23
N TYR A 105 -26.76 45.81 -7.48
CA TYR A 105 -27.86 45.99 -8.44
C TYR A 105 -28.87 47.10 -8.02
N PRO A 106 -29.38 47.17 -6.78
CA PRO A 106 -30.26 48.26 -6.36
C PRO A 106 -29.58 49.63 -6.44
N LEU A 107 -28.31 49.73 -6.03
CA LEU A 107 -27.55 50.98 -6.15
C LEU A 107 -27.47 51.46 -7.60
N LEU A 108 -27.20 50.53 -8.53
CA LEU A 108 -27.12 50.84 -9.95
C LEU A 108 -28.49 51.22 -10.53
N LYS A 109 -29.56 50.55 -10.07
CA LYS A 109 -30.95 50.85 -10.44
C LYS A 109 -31.35 52.25 -9.98
N ASP A 110 -31.03 52.61 -8.75
CA ASP A 110 -31.34 53.93 -8.18
C ASP A 110 -30.62 55.04 -8.94
N ILE A 111 -29.33 54.86 -9.24
CA ILE A 111 -28.56 55.82 -10.06
C ILE A 111 -29.13 55.93 -11.48
N SER A 112 -29.51 54.80 -12.08
CA SER A 112 -30.13 54.75 -13.41
C SER A 112 -31.42 55.58 -13.47
N THR A 113 -32.29 55.43 -12.46
CA THR A 113 -33.54 56.21 -12.38
C THR A 113 -33.30 57.70 -12.16
N GLN A 114 -32.26 58.09 -11.41
CA GLN A 114 -31.89 59.49 -11.19
C GLN A 114 -31.34 60.18 -12.44
N ILE A 115 -30.62 59.45 -13.31
CA ILE A 115 -30.06 59.98 -14.56
C ILE A 115 -31.08 59.94 -15.71
N GLY A 116 -32.29 59.39 -15.47
CA GLY A 116 -33.37 59.33 -16.46
C GLY A 116 -33.19 58.21 -17.48
N LEU A 117 -32.43 57.17 -17.14
CA LEU A 117 -32.30 55.97 -17.97
C LEU A 117 -33.58 55.12 -17.91
N VAL A 118 -33.81 54.37 -18.99
CA VAL A 118 -35.03 53.59 -19.24
C VAL A 118 -35.15 52.39 -18.31
N TRP A 119 -36.39 52.07 -17.88
CA TRP A 119 -36.69 51.12 -16.80
C TRP A 119 -36.16 49.69 -16.99
N TRP A 120 -35.82 49.31 -18.23
CA TRP A 120 -35.39 47.94 -18.57
C TRP A 120 -33.88 47.73 -18.34
N LEU A 121 -33.16 48.82 -18.04
CA LEU A 121 -31.82 48.84 -17.48
C LEU A 121 -31.93 48.87 -15.94
#